data_AF-A0AAU0Z6I0-F1
#
_entry.id   AF-A0AAU0Z6I0-F1
#
_cell.length_a   1.000
_cell.length_b   1.000
_cell.length_c   1.000
_cell.angle_alpha   90.00
_cell.angle_beta   90.00
_cell.angle_gamma   90.00
#
_symmetry.space_group_name_H-M   'P 1'
#
loop_
_entity.id
_entity.type
_entity.pdbx_description
1 polymer ?
#
loop_
_entity_poly.entity_id
_entity_poly.type
_entity_poly.pdbx_seq_one_letter_code
_entity_poly.pdbx_strand_id
1 'polypeptide(L)'
;MGQRTQAAAGCLSTLVGLGAGIAVWNVRADGRVHRFEQGPDWRVFYVDLPLCLGGGALAGALAGVLLTRLITARRADPPTPG
;
A
#
# COMPACT_ATOMS: atom_id res chain seq x y z
N MET A 1 -17.63 -3.14 19.98
CA MET A 1 -17.58 -2.58 18.60
C MET A 1 -16.18 -2.57 17.97
N GLY A 2 -15.08 -2.80 18.71
CA GLY A 2 -13.70 -2.61 18.19
C GLY A 2 -13.20 -3.55 17.09
N GLN A 3 -13.75 -4.76 16.96
CA GLN A 3 -13.24 -5.75 15.98
C GLN A 3 -13.63 -5.42 14.53
N ARG A 4 -14.84 -4.89 14.31
CA ARG A 4 -15.30 -4.48 12.97
C ARG A 4 -14.56 -3.23 12.47
N THR A 5 -14.32 -2.28 13.36
CA THR A 5 -13.53 -1.07 13.05
C THR A 5 -12.07 -1.40 12.77
N GLN A 6 -11.47 -2.35 13.49
CA GLN A 6 -10.12 -2.83 13.20
C GLN A 6 -10.01 -3.54 11.85
N ALA A 7 -10.98 -4.39 11.50
CA ALA A 7 -11.03 -5.03 10.19
C ALA A 7 -11.18 -4.00 9.06
N ALA A 8 -12.07 -3.02 9.22
CA ALA A 8 -12.26 -1.93 8.25
C ALA A 8 -10.98 -1.10 8.06
N ALA A 9 -10.28 -0.77 9.15
CA ALA A 9 -9.00 -0.05 9.10
C ALA A 9 -7.92 -0.84 8.36
N GLY A 10 -7.83 -2.16 8.60
CA GLY A 10 -6.92 -3.04 7.86
C GLY A 10 -7.22 -3.05 6.35
N CYS A 11 -8.48 -3.23 5.98
CA CYS A 11 -8.91 -3.19 4.58
C CYS A 11 -8.59 -1.84 3.92
N LEU A 12 -8.87 -0.73 4.60
CA LEU A 12 -8.56 0.61 4.10
C LEU A 12 -7.06 0.82 3.90
N SER A 13 -6.21 0.42 4.85
CA SER A 13 -4.76 0.53 4.70
C SER A 13 -4.22 -0.29 3.53
N THR A 14 -4.81 -1.47 3.28
CA THR A 14 -4.46 -2.32 2.15
C THR A 14 -4.89 -1.68 0.82
N LEU A 15 -6.10 -1.11 0.76
CA LEU A 15 -6.60 -0.41 -0.42
C LEU A 15 -5.75 0.82 -0.77
N VAL A 16 -5.34 1.60 0.24
CA VAL A 16 -4.43 2.74 0.05
C VAL A 16 -3.07 2.26 -0.50
N GLY A 17 -2.52 1.19 0.07
CA GLY A 17 -1.28 0.59 -0.43
C GLY A 17 -1.40 0.08 -1.86
N LEU A 18 -2.50 -0.58 -2.20
CA LEU A 18 -2.77 -1.05 -3.55
C LEU A 18 -2.87 0.11 -4.55
N GLY A 19 -3.54 1.20 -4.17
CA GLY A 19 -3.60 2.44 -4.95
C GLY A 19 -2.22 3.07 -5.17
N ALA A 20 -1.37 3.10 -4.14
CA ALA A 20 0.01 3.56 -4.26
C ALA A 20 0.83 2.67 -5.22
N GLY A 21 0.62 1.34 -5.17
CA GLY A 21 1.20 0.39 -6.12
C GLY A 21 0.81 0.69 -7.57
N ILE A 22 -0.47 0.97 -7.81
CA ILE A 22 -0.96 1.40 -9.15
C ILE A 22 -0.27 2.68 -9.60
N ALA A 23 -0.17 3.68 -8.72
CA ALA A 23 0.47 4.96 -9.06
C ALA A 23 1.95 4.78 -9.45
N VAL A 24 2.70 3.98 -8.68
CA VAL A 24 4.11 3.66 -8.98
C VAL A 24 4.24 2.90 -10.29
N TRP A 25 3.36 1.92 -10.52
CA TRP A 25 3.33 1.20 -11.80
C TRP A 25 3.07 2.14 -12.96
N ASN A 26 2.08 3.03 -12.86
CA ASN A 26 1.73 3.97 -13.92
C ASN A 26 2.94 4.83 -14.32
N VAL A 27 3.67 5.36 -13.34
CA VAL A 27 4.90 6.13 -13.59
C VAL A 27 6.00 5.28 -14.25
N ARG A 28 6.16 4.00 -13.90
CA ARG A 28 7.14 3.09 -14.54
C ARG A 28 6.71 2.59 -15.92
N ALA A 29 5.41 2.51 -16.15
CA ALA A 29 4.81 2.04 -17.39
C ALA A 29 4.73 3.17 -18.44
N ASP A 30 4.81 4.42 -17.98
CA ASP A 30 4.77 5.59 -18.85
C ASP A 30 5.87 5.54 -19.93
N GLY A 31 5.48 5.87 -21.17
CA GLY A 31 6.32 5.75 -22.36
C GLY A 31 6.67 4.32 -22.82
N ARG A 32 6.57 3.28 -21.97
CA ARG A 32 6.69 1.86 -22.36
C ARG A 32 5.38 1.34 -22.94
N VAL A 33 4.25 1.73 -22.35
CA VAL A 33 2.91 1.43 -22.88
C VAL A 33 2.65 2.20 -24.18
N HIS A 34 3.21 3.40 -24.34
CA HIS A 34 3.05 4.16 -25.59
C HIS A 34 3.89 3.58 -26.75
N ARG A 35 5.03 2.95 -26.45
CA ARG A 35 5.89 2.27 -27.43
C ARG A 35 5.55 0.79 -27.63
N PHE A 36 4.46 0.32 -27.02
CA PHE A 36 4.08 -1.09 -27.07
C PHE A 36 3.80 -1.58 -28.50
N GLU A 37 3.32 -0.69 -29.37
CA GLU A 37 3.09 -0.98 -30.79
C GLU A 37 4.40 -1.12 -31.60
N GLN A 38 5.48 -0.49 -31.16
CA GLN A 38 6.79 -0.52 -31.83
C GLN A 38 7.67 -1.68 -31.37
N GLY A 39 7.48 -2.14 -30.13
CA GLY A 39 8.20 -3.27 -29.54
C GLY A 39 7.54 -3.70 -28.23
N PRO A 40 6.70 -4.75 -28.24
CA PRO A 40 5.87 -5.09 -27.09
C PRO A 40 6.73 -5.63 -25.93
N ASP A 41 6.71 -4.91 -24.81
CA ASP A 41 7.36 -5.31 -23.57
C ASP A 41 6.34 -5.83 -22.56
N TRP A 42 5.99 -7.11 -22.72
CA TRP A 42 5.01 -7.81 -21.89
C TRP A 42 5.33 -7.80 -20.38
N ARG A 43 6.59 -7.54 -20.00
CA ARG A 43 7.00 -7.49 -18.60
C ARG A 43 6.31 -6.37 -17.83
N VAL A 44 5.96 -5.27 -18.51
CA VAL A 44 5.19 -4.15 -17.92
C VAL A 44 3.90 -4.65 -17.26
N PHE A 45 3.20 -5.58 -17.91
CA PHE A 45 1.90 -6.06 -17.46
C PHE A 45 1.98 -7.34 -16.63
N TYR A 46 2.85 -8.29 -16.99
CA TYR A 46 2.90 -9.59 -16.33
C TYR A 46 3.88 -9.67 -15.15
N VAL A 47 4.81 -8.72 -15.03
CA VAL A 47 5.80 -8.70 -13.96
C VAL A 47 5.66 -7.43 -13.13
N ASP A 48 5.77 -6.26 -13.77
CA ASP A 48 5.84 -4.99 -13.05
C ASP A 48 4.50 -4.66 -12.36
N LEU A 49 3.37 -4.86 -13.05
CA LEU A 49 2.04 -4.62 -12.50
C LEU A 49 1.72 -5.49 -11.27
N PRO A 50 1.80 -6.84 -11.33
CA PRO A 50 1.51 -7.67 -10.16
C PRO A 50 2.51 -7.41 -9.02
N LEU A 51 3.77 -7.11 -9.34
CA LEU A 51 4.78 -6.78 -8.34
C LEU A 51 4.45 -5.45 -7.64
N CYS A 52 4.06 -4.42 -8.38
CA CYS A 52 3.68 -3.13 -7.81
C CYS A 52 2.39 -3.22 -7.00
N LEU A 53 1.39 -3.95 -7.48
CA LEU A 53 0.13 -4.19 -6.77
C LEU A 53 0.35 -4.96 -5.47
N GLY A 54 1.05 -6.10 -5.55
CA GLY A 54 1.34 -6.94 -4.38
C GLY A 54 2.24 -6.22 -3.38
N GLY A 55 3.29 -5.56 -3.86
CA GLY A 55 4.20 -4.76 -3.03
C GLY A 55 3.49 -3.59 -2.37
N GLY A 56 2.64 -2.87 -3.11
CA GLY A 56 1.83 -1.78 -2.59
C GLY A 56 0.84 -2.24 -1.50
N ALA A 57 0.06 -3.30 -1.77
CA ALA A 57 -0.88 -3.86 -0.81
C ALA A 57 -0.18 -4.32 0.48
N LEU A 58 0.94 -5.03 0.36
CA LEU A 58 1.75 -5.48 1.49
C LEU A 58 2.29 -4.29 2.30
N ALA A 59 2.87 -3.29 1.63
CA ALA A 59 3.38 -2.10 2.27
C ALA A 59 2.27 -1.32 3.00
N GLY A 60 1.09 -1.18 2.38
CA GLY A 60 -0.07 -0.55 3.00
C GLY A 60 -0.55 -1.27 4.26
N ALA A 61 -0.65 -2.61 4.20
CA ALA A 61 -1.03 -3.41 5.36
C ALA A 61 -0.02 -3.29 6.50
N LEU A 62 1.28 -3.40 6.20
CA LEU A 62 2.35 -3.25 7.19
C LEU A 62 2.37 -1.85 7.81
N ALA A 63 2.22 -0.80 6.99
CA ALA A 63 2.13 0.57 7.47
C ALA A 63 0.92 0.79 8.37
N GLY A 64 -0.24 0.22 8.02
CA GLY A 64 -1.45 0.26 8.85
C GLY A 64 -1.27 -0.41 10.21
N VAL A 65 -0.64 -1.59 10.23
CA VAL A 65 -0.28 -2.29 11.49
C VAL A 65 0.68 -1.44 12.31
N LEU A 66 1.76 -0.93 11.70
CA LEU A 66 2.76 -0.13 12.39
C LEU A 66 2.15 1.16 12.97
N LEU A 67 1.33 1.86 12.20
CA LEU A 67 0.63 3.07 12.63
C LEU A 67 -0.31 2.76 13.81
N THR A 68 -1.06 1.67 13.73
CA THR A 68 -1.95 1.26 14.83
C THR A 68 -1.15 0.98 16.10
N ARG A 69 -0.02 0.25 15.98
CA ARG A 69 0.89 -0.03 17.10
C ARG A 69 1.43 1.24 17.73
N LEU A 70 1.88 2.19 16.91
CA LEU A 70 2.40 3.49 17.39
C LEU A 70 1.32 4.31 18.09
N ILE A 71 0.09 4.35 17.57
CA ILE A 71 -1.02 5.06 18.21
C ILE A 71 -1.38 4.42 19.55
N THR A 72 -1.43 3.09 19.62
CA THR A 72 -1.69 2.39 20.90
C THR A 72 -0.56 2.58 21.90
N ALA A 73 0.70 2.55 21.47
CA ALA A 73 1.84 2.78 22.36
C ALA A 73 1.81 4.20 22.94
N ARG A 74 1.54 5.23 22.12
CA ARG A 74 1.40 6.62 22.60
C ARG A 74 0.25 6.83 23.58
N ARG A 75 -0.83 6.05 23.45
CA ARG A 75 -1.97 6.13 24.39
C ARG A 75 -1.69 5.45 25.73
N ALA A 76 -0.67 4.59 25.80
CA ALA A 76 -0.29 3.86 27.00
C ALA A 76 0.67 4.64 27.91
N ASP A 77 1.20 5.79 27.47
CA ASP A 77 1.95 6.73 28.32
C ASP A 77 0.98 7.73 28.99
N PRO A 78 0.60 7.54 30.26
CA PRO A 78 0.00 8.63 31.03
C PRO A 78 1.08 9.67 31.37
N PRO A 79 0.74 10.98 31.43
CA PRO A 79 1.65 11.96 32.00
C PRO A 79 1.89 11.60 33.47
N THR A 80 3.14 11.36 33.86
CA THR A 80 3.52 11.32 35.27
C THR A 80 3.18 12.67 35.89
N PRO A 81 2.28 12.74 36.88
CA PRO A 81 2.08 13.97 37.63
C PRO A 81 3.35 14.20 38.45
N GLY A 82 4.07 15.27 38.11
CA GLY A 82 5.08 15.88 38.98
C GLY A 82 4.44 16.89 39.91
#